data_AF-A0A5B1BIV6-F1
#
_entry.id   AF-A0A5B1BIV6-F1
#
_cell.length_a   1.000
_cell.length_b   1.000
_cell.length_c   1.000
_cell.angle_alpha   90.00
_cell.angle_beta   90.00
_cell.angle_gamma   90.00
#
_symmetry.space_group_name_H-M   'P 1'
#
loop_
_entity.id
_entity.type
_entity.pdbx_description
1 polymer ?
#
loop_
_entity_poly.entity_id
_entity_poly.type
_entity_poly.pdbx_seq_one_letter_code
_entity_poly.pdbx_strand_id
1 'polypeptide(L)'
;MRAEVRLFHTTEDLPCQQDPELFFHAPKSQRAIARCADCSFLGRCGYNAVAAGATHGVWGGVLLPGLYTRQLNEIYARLAEQFERRRRMEVGDVAVAALPDLDRDQHGAGGGGRPLPHAGAA
;
A
#
# COMPACT_ATOMS: atom_id res chain seq x y z
N MET A 1 0.60 -15.21 -16.49
CA MET A 1 -0.27 -15.45 -15.32
C MET A 1 0.23 -14.54 -14.21
N ARG A 2 -0.56 -13.55 -13.76
CA ARG A 2 -0.19 -12.72 -12.60
C ARG A 2 -0.26 -13.62 -11.37
N ALA A 3 0.81 -13.70 -10.59
CA ALA A 3 0.75 -14.36 -9.29
C ALA A 3 -0.30 -13.65 -8.43
N GLU A 4 -1.15 -14.42 -7.76
CA GLU A 4 -2.14 -13.89 -6.82
C GLU A 4 -1.37 -13.23 -5.67
N VAL A 5 -1.46 -11.90 -5.57
CA VAL A 5 -0.77 -11.14 -4.52
C VAL A 5 -1.44 -11.44 -3.19
N ARG A 6 -0.75 -12.16 -2.30
CA ARG A 6 -1.25 -12.53 -0.97
C ARG A 6 -0.62 -11.64 0.09
N LEU A 7 -1.47 -11.13 0.98
CA LEU A 7 -1.01 -10.33 2.12
C LEU A 7 -0.34 -11.20 3.17
N PHE A 8 0.72 -10.66 3.78
CA PHE A 8 1.33 -11.25 4.95
C PHE A 8 0.45 -11.07 6.18
N HIS A 9 0.44 -12.07 7.04
CA HIS A 9 -0.22 -12.02 8.35
C HIS A 9 0.79 -12.42 9.42
N THR A 10 0.54 -12.01 10.65
CA THR A 10 1.34 -12.43 11.81
C THR A 10 0.44 -12.61 13.03
N THR A 11 0.85 -13.51 13.92
CA THR A 11 0.26 -13.69 15.25
C THR A 11 1.08 -13.00 16.34
N GLU A 12 2.17 -12.33 15.97
CA GLU A 12 2.96 -11.50 16.88
C GLU A 12 2.16 -10.27 17.33
N ASP A 13 2.38 -9.84 18.59
CA ASP A 13 1.77 -8.64 19.15
C ASP A 13 2.45 -7.40 18.55
N LEU A 14 1.78 -6.76 17.59
CA LEU A 14 2.32 -5.61 16.89
C LEU A 14 1.91 -4.28 17.56
N PRO A 15 2.75 -3.24 17.53
CA PRO A 15 2.39 -1.92 18.06
C PRO A 15 1.10 -1.33 17.45
N CYS A 16 0.81 -1.65 16.19
CA CYS A 16 -0.41 -1.21 15.50
C CYS A 16 -1.68 -1.96 15.90
N GLN A 17 -1.56 -3.13 16.52
CA GLN A 17 -2.70 -3.86 17.07
C GLN A 17 -3.07 -3.35 18.47
N GLN A 18 -2.07 -2.87 19.24
CA GLN A 18 -2.28 -2.31 20.57
C GLN A 18 -3.04 -0.97 20.56
N ASP A 19 -2.77 -0.12 19.56
CA ASP A 19 -3.44 1.19 19.38
C ASP A 19 -3.67 1.48 17.89
N PRO A 20 -4.70 0.88 17.25
CA PRO A 20 -4.91 1.01 15.81
C PRO A 20 -5.22 2.45 15.38
N GLU A 21 -5.99 3.19 16.18
CA GLU A 21 -6.42 4.55 15.85
C GLU A 21 -5.23 5.51 15.71
N LEU A 22 -4.17 5.31 16.50
CA LEU A 22 -2.93 6.09 16.40
C LEU A 22 -2.33 6.07 14.99
N PHE A 23 -2.42 4.94 14.28
CA PHE A 23 -1.81 4.77 12.96
C PHE A 23 -2.62 5.43 11.85
N PHE A 24 -3.88 5.79 12.09
CA PHE A 24 -4.71 6.56 11.15
C PHE A 24 -4.89 8.03 11.57
N HIS A 25 -4.39 8.41 12.74
CA HIS A 25 -4.50 9.77 13.26
C HIS A 25 -3.34 10.67 12.78
N ALA A 26 -3.54 11.36 11.65
CA ALA A 26 -2.50 12.18 10.99
C ALA A 26 -1.73 13.16 11.91
N PRO A 27 -2.37 13.89 12.85
CA PRO A 27 -1.62 14.75 13.79
C PRO A 27 -0.65 14.02 14.72
N LYS A 28 -0.82 12.71 14.91
CA LYS A 28 0.03 11.84 15.75
C LYS A 28 0.87 10.87 14.92
N SER A 29 0.93 11.06 13.61
CA SER A 29 1.67 10.19 12.67
C SER A 29 3.13 10.00 13.07
N GLN A 30 3.83 11.03 13.54
CA GLN A 30 5.21 10.88 14.01
C GLN A 30 5.35 9.87 15.16
N ARG A 31 4.40 9.84 16.09
CA ARG A 31 4.37 8.86 17.18
C ARG A 31 4.08 7.46 16.65
N ALA A 32 3.17 7.31 15.69
CA ALA A 32 2.90 6.03 15.03
C ALA A 32 4.14 5.52 14.26
N ILE A 33 4.85 6.40 13.55
CA ILE A 33 6.09 6.09 12.84
C ILE A 33 7.18 5.64 13.83
N ALA A 34 7.33 6.32 14.96
CA ALA A 34 8.30 5.93 15.98
C ALA A 34 8.03 4.50 16.51
N ARG A 35 6.76 4.12 16.67
CA ARG A 35 6.36 2.76 17.07
C ARG A 35 6.69 1.70 16.02
N CYS A 36 6.92 2.09 14.77
CA CYS A 36 7.31 1.15 13.70
C CYS A 36 8.81 0.79 13.76
N ALA A 37 9.66 1.60 14.39
CA ALA A 37 11.12 1.44 14.33
C ALA A 37 11.59 0.04 14.80
N ASP A 38 10.95 -0.49 15.85
CA ASP A 38 11.29 -1.78 16.46
C ASP A 38 10.37 -2.93 16.02
N CYS A 39 9.52 -2.70 15.01
CA CYS A 39 8.55 -3.69 14.54
C CYS A 39 9.21 -4.76 13.65
N SER A 40 9.12 -6.03 14.06
CA SER A 40 9.55 -7.22 13.28
C SER A 40 8.75 -7.44 11.99
N PHE A 41 7.60 -6.78 11.86
CA PHE A 41 6.69 -6.87 10.71
C PHE A 41 6.82 -5.65 9.77
N LEU A 42 7.86 -4.82 9.92
CA LEU A 42 7.99 -3.55 9.20
C LEU A 42 8.01 -3.72 7.68
N GLY A 43 8.84 -4.64 7.15
CA GLY A 43 8.94 -4.89 5.71
C GLY A 43 7.65 -5.50 5.15
N ARG A 44 7.15 -6.55 5.80
CA ARG A 44 5.86 -7.20 5.43
C ARG A 44 4.69 -6.22 5.46
N CYS A 45 4.67 -5.28 6.41
CA CYS A 45 3.67 -4.21 6.47
C CYS A 45 3.74 -3.28 5.24
N GLY A 46 4.95 -2.91 4.80
CA GLY A 46 5.15 -2.12 3.60
C GLY A 46 4.65 -2.84 2.34
N TYR A 47 4.95 -4.14 2.22
CA TYR A 47 4.41 -4.98 1.14
C TYR A 47 2.88 -4.98 1.15
N ASN A 48 2.26 -5.18 2.31
CA ASN A 48 0.80 -5.21 2.44
C ASN A 48 0.17 -3.88 2.02
N ALA A 49 0.79 -2.75 2.36
CA ALA A 49 0.29 -1.43 1.96
C ALA A 49 0.21 -1.29 0.44
N VAL A 50 1.26 -1.70 -0.27
CA VAL A 50 1.31 -1.64 -1.74
C VAL A 50 0.33 -2.64 -2.35
N ALA A 51 0.35 -3.88 -1.87
CA ALA A 51 -0.51 -4.96 -2.35
C ALA A 51 -2.01 -4.66 -2.16
N ALA A 52 -2.39 -4.04 -1.04
CA ALA A 52 -3.77 -3.68 -0.73
C ALA A 52 -4.21 -2.33 -1.32
N GLY A 53 -3.29 -1.56 -1.94
CA GLY A 53 -3.59 -0.21 -2.40
C GLY A 53 -3.97 0.74 -1.25
N ALA A 54 -3.33 0.60 -0.08
CA ALA A 54 -3.60 1.44 1.07
C ALA A 54 -3.23 2.90 0.75
N THR A 55 -4.15 3.84 0.97
CA THR A 55 -3.93 5.26 0.62
C THR A 55 -3.72 6.15 1.84
N HIS A 56 -4.10 5.69 3.04
CA HIS A 56 -4.11 6.48 4.26
C HIS A 56 -3.46 5.73 5.42
N GLY A 57 -3.04 6.49 6.44
CA GLY A 57 -2.46 5.96 7.67
C GLY A 57 -0.95 5.71 7.57
N VAL A 58 -0.37 5.19 8.64
CA VAL A 58 1.05 4.86 8.73
C VAL A 58 1.26 3.38 8.44
N TRP A 59 2.05 3.09 7.42
CA TRP A 59 2.39 1.73 6.98
C TRP A 59 3.89 1.61 6.79
N GLY A 60 4.52 0.54 7.29
CA GLY A 60 5.96 0.36 7.17
C GLY A 60 6.79 1.52 7.76
N GLY A 61 6.22 2.28 8.70
CA GLY A 61 6.82 3.50 9.24
C GLY A 61 6.73 4.73 8.32
N VAL A 62 5.84 4.73 7.34
CA VAL A 62 5.63 5.85 6.40
C VAL A 62 4.18 6.29 6.43
N LEU A 63 3.93 7.60 6.57
CA LEU A 63 2.60 8.17 6.45
C LEU A 63 2.18 8.24 4.98
N LEU A 64 1.01 7.69 4.67
CA LEU A 64 0.41 7.78 3.35
C LEU A 64 -0.42 9.06 3.21
N PRO A 65 -0.33 9.78 2.08
CA PRO A 65 -0.88 11.12 1.93
C PRO A 65 -2.39 11.15 1.65
N GLY A 66 -3.03 10.00 1.44
CA GLY A 66 -4.40 9.89 0.96
C GLY A 66 -4.47 9.71 -0.55
N LEU A 67 -5.49 10.28 -1.19
CA LEU A 67 -5.77 10.13 -2.63
C LEU A 67 -4.83 10.94 -3.55
N TYR A 68 -3.71 11.45 -3.03
CA TYR A 68 -2.69 12.15 -3.83
C TYR A 68 -1.79 11.15 -4.57
N THR A 69 -2.30 10.60 -5.67
CA THR A 69 -1.72 9.45 -6.40
C THR A 69 -0.25 9.63 -6.78
N ARG A 70 0.16 10.84 -7.20
CA ARG A 70 1.58 11.09 -7.57
C ARG A 70 2.54 10.88 -6.41
N GLN A 71 2.22 11.40 -5.23
CA GLN A 71 3.04 11.22 -4.02
C GLN A 71 2.97 9.76 -3.53
N LEU A 72 1.82 9.11 -3.71
CA LEU A 72 1.62 7.73 -3.31
C LEU A 72 2.52 6.75 -4.06
N ASN A 73 2.74 6.96 -5.37
CA ASN A 73 3.61 6.11 -6.19
C ASN A 73 5.06 6.12 -5.69
N GLU A 74 5.61 7.29 -5.38
CA GLU A 74 6.96 7.42 -4.81
C GLU A 74 7.07 6.72 -3.46
N ILE A 75 6.04 6.85 -2.63
CA ILE A 75 5.98 6.20 -1.31
C ILE A 75 5.89 4.68 -1.45
N TYR A 76 5.09 4.18 -2.37
CA TYR A 76 4.99 2.75 -2.62
C TYR A 76 6.29 2.16 -3.15
N ALA A 77 7.01 2.85 -4.04
CA ALA A 77 8.33 2.44 -4.48
C ALA A 77 9.30 2.31 -3.29
N ARG A 78 9.27 3.27 -2.36
CA ARG A 78 10.07 3.24 -1.14
C ARG A 78 9.69 2.08 -0.21
N LEU A 79 8.40 1.78 -0.07
CA LEU A 79 7.91 0.66 0.74
C LEU A 79 8.30 -0.70 0.12
N ALA A 80 8.23 -0.82 -1.20
CA ALA A 80 8.69 -2.01 -1.93
C ALA A 80 10.19 -2.25 -1.72
N GLU A 81 11.01 -1.20 -1.84
CA GLU A 81 12.44 -1.30 -1.59
C GLU A 81 12.76 -1.67 -0.13
N GLN A 82 12.04 -1.07 0.83
CA GLN A 82 12.16 -1.42 2.24
C GLN A 82 11.81 -2.89 2.50
N PHE A 83 10.76 -3.40 1.85
CA PHE A 83 10.40 -4.81 1.91
C PHE A 83 11.55 -5.69 1.40
N GLU A 84 12.11 -5.42 0.21
CA GLU A 84 13.20 -6.25 -0.33
C GLU A 84 14.45 -6.25 0.56
N ARG A 85 14.83 -5.10 1.14
CA ARG A 85 15.96 -5.03 2.10
C ARG A 85 15.73 -5.88 3.34
N ARG A 86 14.48 -5.98 3.81
CA ARG A 86 14.12 -6.68 5.06
C ARG A 86 13.62 -8.10 4.83
N ARG A 87 13.21 -8.44 3.61
CA ARG A 87 12.59 -9.73 3.25
C ARG A 87 13.45 -10.92 3.69
N ARG A 88 14.76 -10.86 3.46
CA ARG A 88 15.68 -11.94 3.89
C ARG A 88 15.63 -12.19 5.40
N MET A 89 15.45 -11.13 6.21
CA MET A 89 15.37 -11.23 7.66
C MET A 89 13.97 -11.58 8.15
N GLU A 90 12.92 -11.07 7.51
CA GLU A 90 11.52 -11.22 7.96
C GLU A 90 10.79 -12.44 7.39
N VAL A 91 11.18 -12.88 6.19
CA VAL A 91 10.50 -13.91 5.39
C VAL A 91 11.45 -15.07 5.03
N GLY A 92 12.77 -14.84 5.05
CA GLY A 92 13.77 -15.81 4.62
C GLY A 92 13.78 -16.00 3.10
N ASP A 93 14.04 -17.24 2.66
CA ASP A 93 14.18 -17.61 1.24
C ASP A 93 12.85 -17.93 0.54
N VAL A 94 11.71 -17.68 1.19
CA VAL A 94 10.39 -17.95 0.60
C VAL A 94 10.17 -17.04 -0.62
N ALA A 95 9.67 -17.62 -1.71
CA ALA A 95 9.28 -16.89 -2.91
C ALA A 95 8.08 -15.98 -2.61
N VAL A 96 8.23 -14.67 -2.88
CA VAL A 96 7.17 -13.67 -2.69
C VAL A 96 6.77 -13.13 -4.05
N ALA A 97 5.45 -12.98 -4.27
CA ALA A 97 4.92 -12.41 -5.49
C ALA A 97 5.41 -10.97 -5.65
N ALA A 98 5.86 -10.61 -6.86
CA ALA A 98 6.24 -9.24 -7.17
C ALA A 98 5.05 -8.29 -6.94
N LEU A 99 5.33 -7.13 -6.34
CA LEU A 99 4.34 -6.09 -6.17
C LEU A 99 3.87 -5.59 -7.55
N PRO A 100 2.59 -5.16 -7.66
CA PRO A 100 2.08 -4.63 -8.92
C PRO A 100 2.89 -3.41 -9.37
N ASP A 101 3.11 -3.31 -10.67
CA ASP A 101 3.69 -2.11 -11.29
C ASP A 101 2.64 -0.99 -11.24
N LEU A 102 2.83 -0.06 -10.30
CA LEU A 102 1.87 0.99 -9.98
C LEU A 102 1.80 2.09 -11.05
N ASP A 103 2.68 2.02 -12.06
CA ASP A 103 2.70 2.95 -13.19
C ASP A 103 1.56 2.65 -14.19
N ARG A 104 0.99 1.43 -14.17
CA ARG A 104 0.11 0.94 -15.25
C ARG A 104 -1.40 1.10 -15.06
N ASP A 105 -1.89 1.46 -13.88
CA ASP A 105 -3.33 1.48 -13.58
C ASP A 105 -3.98 2.87 -13.67
N GLN A 106 -3.31 3.88 -14.23
CA GLN A 106 -3.86 5.24 -14.38
C GLN A 106 -4.40 5.60 -15.79
N HIS A 107 -4.77 4.62 -16.62
CA HIS A 107 -5.32 4.88 -17.98
C HIS A 107 -6.37 3.87 -18.48
N GLY A 108 -7.39 3.51 -17.70
CA GLY A 108 -8.37 2.54 -18.22
C GLY A 108 -9.62 2.22 -17.40
N ALA A 109 -10.34 3.21 -16.87
CA ALA A 109 -11.71 3.00 -16.39
C ALA A 109 -12.58 4.25 -16.64
N GLY A 110 -12.74 4.59 -17.92
CA GLY A 110 -13.65 5.63 -18.40
C GLY A 110 -14.36 5.21 -19.68
N GLY A 111 -14.72 3.93 -19.81
CA GLY A 111 -15.48 3.39 -20.93
C GLY A 111 -16.90 3.01 -20.50
N GLY A 112 -17.88 3.87 -20.77
CA GLY A 112 -19.28 3.56 -20.46
C GLY A 112 -20.31 4.67 -20.72
N GLY A 113 -20.03 5.64 -21.61
CA GLY A 113 -21.04 6.61 -22.06
C GLY A 113 -21.50 6.26 -23.47
N ARG A 114 -22.67 5.62 -23.60
CA ARG A 114 -23.36 5.39 -24.89
C ARG A 114 -23.52 6.73 -25.64
N PRO A 115 -23.17 6.84 -26.93
CA PRO A 115 -23.51 8.03 -27.70
C PRO A 115 -25.04 8.14 -27.87
N LEU A 116 -25.57 9.34 -27.64
CA LEU A 116 -26.97 9.71 -27.90
C LEU A 116 -27.23 9.63 -29.41
N PRO A 117 -28.36 9.07 -29.87
CA PRO A 117 -28.75 9.17 -31.27
C PRO A 117 -29.15 10.63 -31.58
N HIS A 118 -28.50 11.21 -32.59
CA HIS A 118 -28.92 12.46 -33.20
C HIS A 118 -30.28 12.26 -33.86
N ALA A 119 -31.32 12.86 -33.29
CA ALA A 119 -32.59 13.05 -33.98
C ALA A 119 -32.49 14.33 -34.83
N GLY A 120 -32.36 14.16 -36.13
CA GLY A 120 -32.67 15.20 -37.10
C GLY A 120 -34.18 15.29 -37.29
N ALA A 121 -34.74 16.49 -37.14
CA ALA A 121 -36.01 16.90 -37.73
C ALA A 121 -36.19 18.42 -37.54
N ALA A 122 -36.05 19.18 -38.63
CA ALA A 122 -36.93 20.26 -39.07
C ALA A 122 -36.38 20.84 -40.38
#